data_AF-A0A4R5KYE4-F1
#
_entry.id   AF-A0A4R5KYE4-F1
#
_cell.length_a   1.000
_cell.length_b   1.000
_cell.length_c   1.000
_cell.angle_alpha   90.00
_cell.angle_beta   90.00
_cell.angle_gamma   90.00
#
_symmetry.space_group_name_H-M   'P 1'
#
loop_
_entity.id
_entity.type
_entity.pdbx_description
1 polymer ?
#
loop_
_entity_poly.entity_id
_entity_poly.type
_entity_poly.pdbx_seq_one_letter_code
_entity_poly.pdbx_strand_id
1 'polypeptide(L)'
;MAYDKNIFEKLNDVYRDTKARLTGDVFHDQIELNISKLKGIKEMTSFINKFSWIKREETIERFKFFLKSNLNVEQTAARFGINEDTIHSSIKYYSDKLKPIIEAPLTYLEESTDFESLEAAMKKFRRAVQLEVPNEYFLNGMTELFPEQKYVPNCTLDECRKELEVLGLFTHMYANLILKGGCNQIKLAHILSILNSDKGNDQDWGALKLFFDGEFSISDSGEPVSIQGQVERMFQWLDDQNPYNN
;
A
#
# COMPACT_ATOMS: atom_id res chain seq x y z
N MET A 1 35.45 -21.21 6.74
CA MET A 1 34.33 -21.06 5.77
C MET A 1 33.36 -20.07 6.37
N ALA A 2 33.08 -18.94 5.70
CA ALA A 2 32.07 -18.02 6.17
C ALA A 2 30.71 -18.73 6.12
N TYR A 3 29.98 -18.74 7.24
CA TYR A 3 28.63 -19.30 7.30
C TYR A 3 27.74 -18.43 6.39
N ASP A 4 27.10 -19.02 5.38
CA ASP A 4 26.16 -18.27 4.53
C ASP A 4 25.01 -17.82 5.43
N LYS A 5 24.78 -16.50 5.51
CA LYS A 5 23.76 -15.91 6.37
C LYS A 5 22.39 -16.47 6.01
N ASN A 6 21.53 -16.67 7.01
CA ASN A 6 20.17 -17.09 6.74
C ASN A 6 19.35 -15.93 6.14
N ILE A 7 18.21 -16.24 5.52
CA ILE A 7 17.41 -15.22 4.81
C ILE A 7 16.88 -14.13 5.74
N PHE A 8 16.62 -14.46 7.02
CA PHE A 8 16.13 -13.51 8.01
C PHE A 8 17.21 -12.50 8.39
N GLU A 9 18.46 -12.96 8.56
CA GLU A 9 19.62 -12.11 8.80
C GLU A 9 19.90 -11.22 7.59
N LYS A 10 19.94 -11.79 6.38
CA LYS A 10 20.16 -11.03 5.14
C LYS A 10 19.13 -9.91 4.99
N LEU A 11 17.84 -10.21 5.18
CA LEU A 11 16.78 -9.22 5.09
C LEU A 11 16.90 -8.11 6.15
N ASN A 12 17.25 -8.47 7.38
CA ASN A 12 17.43 -7.51 8.46
C ASN A 12 18.63 -6.58 8.22
N ASP A 13 19.72 -7.12 7.68
CA ASP A 13 20.91 -6.34 7.31
C ASP A 13 20.59 -5.33 6.20
N VAL A 14 19.97 -5.79 5.10
CA VAL A 14 19.57 -4.92 3.99
C VAL A 14 18.57 -3.85 4.44
N TYR A 15 17.64 -4.18 5.34
CA TYR A 15 16.74 -3.21 5.96
C TYR A 15 17.52 -2.13 6.74
N ARG A 16 18.44 -2.55 7.60
CA ARG A 16 19.26 -1.63 8.42
C ARG A 16 20.10 -0.70 7.56
N ASP A 17 20.76 -1.25 6.53
CA ASP A 17 21.64 -0.50 5.66
C ASP A 17 20.85 0.51 4.81
N THR A 18 19.71 0.08 4.26
CA THR A 18 18.82 0.98 3.50
C THR A 18 18.26 2.09 4.39
N LYS A 19 17.88 1.77 5.63
CA LYS A 19 17.40 2.76 6.61
C LYS A 19 18.51 3.74 7.01
N ALA A 20 19.74 3.27 7.20
CA ALA A 20 20.88 4.12 7.54
C ALA A 20 21.19 5.13 6.42
N ARG A 21 21.10 4.71 5.15
CA ARG A 21 21.26 5.61 3.98
C ARG A 21 20.24 6.74 3.95
N LEU A 22 19.00 6.49 4.40
CA LEU A 22 17.96 7.53 4.48
C LEU A 22 18.18 8.53 5.62
N THR A 23 18.93 8.15 6.67
CA THR A 23 19.25 9.03 7.79
C THR A 23 20.57 9.79 7.61
N GLY A 24 21.43 9.33 6.70
CA GLY A 24 22.80 9.81 6.56
C GLY A 24 22.98 11.08 5.72
N ASP A 25 22.06 11.36 4.78
CA ASP A 25 22.17 12.56 3.94
C ASP A 25 20.81 12.93 3.29
N VAL A 26 20.25 14.08 3.69
CA VAL A 26 18.87 14.52 3.34
C VAL A 26 18.80 15.15 1.94
N PHE A 27 19.94 15.28 1.24
CA PHE A 27 20.03 15.92 -0.09
C PHE A 27 20.52 14.99 -1.20
N HIS A 28 20.43 13.66 -1.02
CA HIS A 28 20.91 12.72 -2.02
C HIS A 28 19.86 12.48 -3.13
N ASP A 29 20.29 12.54 -4.40
CA ASP A 29 19.47 12.27 -5.60
C ASP A 29 18.82 10.88 -5.62
N GLN A 30 19.17 10.02 -4.66
CA GLN A 30 18.66 8.65 -4.51
C GLN A 30 17.66 8.47 -3.36
N ILE A 31 17.21 9.54 -2.69
CA ILE A 31 16.29 9.41 -1.54
C ILE A 31 15.00 8.69 -1.95
N GLU A 32 14.38 9.07 -3.07
CA GLU A 32 13.14 8.46 -3.54
C GLU A 32 13.32 6.98 -3.90
N LEU A 33 14.46 6.63 -4.52
CA LEU A 33 14.82 5.25 -4.82
C LEU A 33 15.02 4.45 -3.52
N ASN A 34 15.74 4.98 -2.54
CA ASN A 34 15.96 4.33 -1.24
C ASN A 34 14.67 4.19 -0.42
N ILE A 35 13.75 5.15 -0.51
CA ILE A 35 12.40 5.02 0.07
C ILE A 35 11.66 3.85 -0.59
N SER A 36 11.77 3.71 -1.91
CA SER A 36 11.11 2.63 -2.66
C SER A 36 11.75 1.27 -2.36
N LYS A 37 13.07 1.20 -2.22
CA LYS A 37 13.79 0.03 -1.68
C LYS A 37 13.26 -0.36 -0.31
N LEU A 38 13.12 0.62 0.60
CA LEU A 38 12.60 0.37 1.94
C LEU A 38 11.17 -0.16 1.91
N LYS A 39 10.31 0.34 1.00
CA LYS A 39 8.95 -0.18 0.80
C LYS A 39 8.98 -1.65 0.35
N GLY A 40 9.80 -1.98 -0.65
CA GLY A 40 9.94 -3.37 -1.12
C GLY A 40 10.45 -4.32 -0.04
N ILE A 41 11.44 -3.91 0.76
CA ILE A 41 11.94 -4.68 1.91
C ILE A 41 10.82 -4.89 2.94
N LYS A 42 10.03 -3.86 3.26
CA LYS A 42 8.90 -3.98 4.17
C LYS A 42 7.82 -4.94 3.65
N GLU A 43 7.59 -4.97 2.35
CA GLU A 43 6.66 -5.92 1.71
C GLU A 43 7.14 -7.37 1.88
N MET A 44 8.42 -7.63 1.63
CA MET A 44 9.01 -8.96 1.86
C MET A 44 8.96 -9.36 3.34
N THR A 45 9.26 -8.44 4.25
CA THR A 45 9.12 -8.65 5.70
C THR A 45 7.68 -8.95 6.10
N SER A 46 6.71 -8.22 5.53
CA SER A 46 5.28 -8.46 5.74
C SER A 46 4.89 -9.88 5.32
N PHE A 47 5.35 -10.33 4.15
CA PHE A 47 5.14 -11.70 3.69
C PHE A 47 5.71 -12.74 4.67
N ILE A 48 6.96 -12.55 5.14
CA ILE A 48 7.56 -13.45 6.15
C ILE A 48 6.70 -13.51 7.42
N ASN A 49 6.24 -12.35 7.89
CA ASN A 49 5.43 -12.22 9.11
C ASN A 49 3.99 -12.76 8.98
N LYS A 50 3.52 -13.08 7.77
CA LYS A 50 2.24 -13.79 7.58
C LYS A 50 2.35 -15.27 7.94
N PHE A 51 3.57 -15.84 7.99
CA PHE A 51 3.85 -17.24 8.30
C PHE A 51 3.05 -18.28 7.49
N SER A 52 2.44 -17.91 6.36
CA SER A 52 1.65 -18.80 5.49
C SER A 52 2.46 -19.98 4.92
N TRP A 53 3.79 -19.88 5.01
CA TRP A 53 4.77 -20.89 4.61
C TRP A 53 5.10 -21.89 5.72
N ILE A 54 4.60 -21.72 6.95
CA ILE A 54 4.71 -22.66 8.08
C ILE A 54 3.35 -23.32 8.31
N LYS A 55 3.31 -24.65 8.43
CA LYS A 55 2.05 -25.40 8.66
C LYS A 55 1.70 -25.59 10.14
N ARG A 56 2.69 -25.63 11.03
CA ARG A 56 2.52 -26.00 12.45
C ARG A 56 2.50 -24.75 13.32
N GLU A 57 1.43 -24.55 14.09
CA GLU A 57 1.25 -23.38 14.96
C GLU A 57 2.38 -23.20 15.96
N GLU A 58 2.82 -24.27 16.61
CA GLU A 58 3.96 -24.21 17.55
C GLU A 58 5.24 -23.67 16.89
N THR A 59 5.44 -23.96 15.61
CA THR A 59 6.58 -23.43 14.87
C THR A 59 6.38 -21.97 14.49
N ILE A 60 5.15 -21.57 14.18
CA ILE A 60 4.79 -20.16 13.97
C ILE A 60 5.11 -19.35 15.22
N GLU A 61 4.69 -19.79 16.40
CA GLU A 61 4.95 -19.09 17.67
C GLU A 61 6.45 -18.97 17.96
N ARG A 62 7.23 -20.02 17.70
CA ARG A 62 8.69 -19.97 17.80
C ARG A 62 9.30 -18.93 16.88
N PHE A 63 8.88 -18.90 15.61
CA PHE A 63 9.38 -17.92 14.65
C PHE A 63 8.93 -16.49 14.96
N LYS A 64 7.69 -16.27 15.42
CA LYS A 64 7.23 -14.97 15.91
C LYS A 64 8.13 -14.44 17.00
N PHE A 65 8.46 -15.28 17.99
CA PHE A 65 9.37 -14.89 19.07
C PHE A 65 10.79 -14.63 18.56
N PHE A 66 11.34 -15.50 17.72
CA PHE A 66 12.66 -15.35 17.13
C PHE A 66 12.83 -14.04 16.35
N LEU A 67 11.84 -13.67 15.54
CA LEU A 67 11.84 -12.39 14.82
C LEU A 67 11.73 -11.20 15.79
N LYS A 68 10.95 -11.34 16.88
CA LYS A 68 10.80 -10.31 17.91
C LYS A 68 12.05 -10.15 18.79
N SER A 69 12.81 -11.22 19.03
CA SER A 69 14.04 -11.23 19.81
C SER A 69 15.27 -10.79 19.00
N ASN A 70 15.06 -10.08 17.88
CA ASN A 70 16.13 -9.64 16.98
C ASN A 70 17.00 -10.80 16.49
N LEU A 71 16.35 -11.90 16.11
CA LEU A 71 16.97 -13.11 15.57
C LEU A 71 17.88 -13.83 16.58
N ASN A 72 17.60 -13.72 17.88
CA ASN A 72 18.40 -14.35 18.92
C ASN A 72 17.97 -15.80 19.17
N VAL A 73 18.85 -16.75 18.81
CA VAL A 73 18.62 -18.20 18.95
C VAL A 73 18.58 -18.64 20.41
N GLU A 74 19.55 -18.22 21.23
CA GLU A 74 19.67 -18.59 22.64
C GLU A 74 18.42 -18.18 23.44
N GLN A 75 17.96 -16.94 23.24
CA GLN A 75 16.73 -16.42 23.87
C GLN A 75 15.50 -17.21 23.40
N THR A 76 15.45 -17.60 22.13
CA THR A 76 14.34 -18.40 21.60
C THR A 76 14.36 -19.81 22.19
N ALA A 77 15.52 -20.46 22.26
CA ALA A 77 15.70 -21.77 22.88
C ALA A 77 15.27 -21.75 24.36
N ALA A 78 15.75 -20.77 25.13
CA ALA A 78 15.39 -20.59 26.54
C ALA A 78 13.88 -20.34 26.73
N ARG A 79 13.24 -19.54 25.86
CA ARG A 79 11.80 -19.23 25.95
C ARG A 79 10.92 -20.47 25.78
N PHE A 80 11.29 -21.37 24.88
CA PHE A 80 10.48 -22.56 24.55
C PHE A 80 10.99 -23.84 25.22
N GLY A 81 12.06 -23.77 26.01
CA GLY A 81 12.62 -24.92 26.73
C GLY A 81 13.17 -26.01 25.79
N ILE A 82 13.72 -25.62 24.64
CA ILE A 82 14.25 -26.55 23.63
C ILE A 82 15.72 -26.26 23.32
N ASN A 83 16.44 -27.27 22.83
CA ASN A 83 17.86 -27.13 22.45
C ASN A 83 18.04 -26.10 21.31
N GLU A 84 19.07 -25.25 21.42
CA GLU A 84 19.51 -24.31 20.38
C GLU A 84 19.73 -24.98 19.03
N ASP A 85 20.28 -26.20 19.00
CA ASP A 85 20.46 -26.96 17.76
C ASP A 85 19.14 -27.20 17.01
N THR A 86 18.05 -27.39 17.75
CA THR A 86 16.70 -27.55 17.20
C THR A 86 16.21 -26.23 16.59
N ILE A 87 16.52 -25.10 17.23
CA ILE A 87 16.21 -23.77 16.72
C ILE A 87 17.01 -23.49 15.45
N HIS A 88 18.33 -23.71 15.47
CA HIS A 88 19.20 -23.56 14.30
C HIS A 88 18.74 -24.40 13.11
N SER A 89 18.41 -25.68 13.36
CA SER A 89 17.91 -26.58 12.32
C SER A 89 16.58 -26.09 11.75
N SER A 90 15.68 -25.57 12.60
CA SER A 90 14.42 -24.98 12.16
C SER A 90 14.64 -23.73 11.31
N ILE A 91 15.48 -22.81 11.77
CA ILE A 91 15.83 -21.58 11.04
C ILE A 91 16.43 -21.91 9.68
N LYS A 92 17.39 -22.84 9.63
CA LYS A 92 18.01 -23.28 8.38
C LYS A 92 16.97 -23.85 7.41
N TYR A 93 16.15 -24.79 7.87
CA TYR A 93 15.12 -25.41 7.03
C TYR A 93 14.17 -24.38 6.40
N TYR A 94 13.66 -23.44 7.20
CA TYR A 94 12.73 -22.43 6.70
C TYR A 94 13.42 -21.32 5.92
N SER A 95 14.66 -20.99 6.25
CA SER A 95 15.51 -20.12 5.43
C SER A 95 15.69 -20.70 4.05
N ASP A 96 16.06 -21.98 3.94
CA ASP A 96 16.24 -22.67 2.66
C ASP A 96 14.94 -22.72 1.84
N LYS A 97 13.79 -22.86 2.52
CA LYS A 97 12.47 -22.82 1.89
C LYS A 97 12.11 -21.43 1.33
N LEU A 98 12.49 -20.36 2.04
CA LEU A 98 12.21 -18.98 1.65
C LEU A 98 13.24 -18.42 0.66
N LYS A 99 14.46 -18.95 0.66
CA LYS A 99 15.57 -18.54 -0.22
C LYS A 99 15.17 -18.40 -1.70
N PRO A 100 14.53 -19.39 -2.37
CA PRO A 100 14.14 -19.25 -3.77
C PRO A 100 13.06 -18.18 -4.02
N ILE A 101 12.36 -17.73 -2.98
CA ILE A 101 11.30 -16.72 -3.08
C ILE A 101 11.86 -15.31 -2.84
N ILE A 102 12.75 -15.17 -1.85
CA ILE A 102 13.18 -13.87 -1.31
C ILE A 102 14.56 -13.48 -1.78
N GLU A 103 15.50 -14.41 -1.94
CA GLU A 103 16.92 -14.08 -2.13
C GLU A 103 17.16 -13.27 -3.39
N ALA A 104 16.68 -13.77 -4.55
CA ALA A 104 16.88 -13.05 -5.81
C ALA A 104 16.22 -11.65 -5.78
N PRO A 105 14.94 -11.49 -5.42
CA PRO A 105 14.35 -10.15 -5.30
C PRO A 105 15.07 -9.23 -4.31
N LEU A 106 15.54 -9.74 -3.18
CA LEU A 106 16.26 -8.96 -2.18
C LEU A 106 17.61 -8.46 -2.73
N THR A 107 18.36 -9.31 -3.41
CA THR A 107 19.61 -8.93 -4.08
C THR A 107 19.38 -7.88 -5.16
N TYR A 108 18.38 -8.08 -6.04
CA TYR A 108 18.05 -7.06 -7.05
C TYR A 108 17.63 -5.72 -6.45
N LEU A 109 16.88 -5.76 -5.34
CA LEU A 109 16.47 -4.54 -4.64
C LEU A 109 17.69 -3.81 -4.08
N GLU A 110 18.62 -4.53 -3.45
CA GLU A 110 19.87 -3.98 -2.94
C GLU A 110 20.71 -3.32 -4.05
N GLU A 111 20.90 -4.04 -5.16
CA GLU A 111 21.75 -3.65 -6.30
C GLU A 111 21.10 -2.63 -7.25
N SER A 112 19.77 -2.47 -7.23
CA SER A 112 19.06 -1.58 -8.17
C SER A 112 19.56 -0.13 -8.09
N THR A 113 19.78 0.49 -9.25
CA THR A 113 20.22 1.89 -9.36
C THR A 113 19.14 2.81 -9.92
N ASP A 114 18.01 2.23 -10.34
CA ASP A 114 16.88 2.91 -10.96
C ASP A 114 15.55 2.24 -10.55
N PHE A 115 14.45 2.96 -10.78
CA PHE A 115 13.11 2.50 -10.41
C PHE A 115 12.60 1.35 -11.26
N GLU A 116 12.97 1.25 -12.54
CA GLU A 116 12.47 0.22 -13.44
C GLU A 116 13.01 -1.17 -13.02
N SER A 117 14.30 -1.23 -12.71
CA SER A 117 14.96 -2.42 -12.16
C SER A 117 14.34 -2.85 -10.83
N LEU A 118 14.05 -1.88 -9.95
CA LEU A 118 13.41 -2.13 -8.65
C LEU A 118 12.00 -2.70 -8.82
N GLU A 119 11.17 -2.07 -9.66
CA GLU A 119 9.81 -2.53 -9.94
C GLU A 119 9.79 -3.90 -10.61
N ALA A 120 10.73 -4.18 -11.53
CA ALA A 120 10.86 -5.49 -12.14
C ALA A 120 11.19 -6.58 -11.10
N ALA A 121 12.04 -6.28 -10.12
CA ALA A 121 12.36 -7.20 -9.03
C ALA A 121 11.15 -7.46 -8.12
N MET A 122 10.46 -6.40 -7.71
CA MET A 122 9.26 -6.52 -6.88
C MET A 122 8.13 -7.25 -7.59
N LYS A 123 7.95 -7.03 -8.88
CA LYS A 123 6.97 -7.77 -9.70
C LYS A 123 7.25 -9.26 -9.73
N LYS A 124 8.53 -9.67 -9.83
CA LYS A 124 8.93 -11.10 -9.75
C LYS A 124 8.63 -11.67 -8.37
N PHE A 125 8.97 -10.95 -7.30
CA PHE A 125 8.64 -11.34 -5.93
C PHE A 125 7.13 -11.56 -5.75
N ARG A 126 6.33 -10.53 -6.04
CA ARG A 126 4.87 -10.53 -5.93
C ARG A 126 4.22 -11.70 -6.66
N ARG A 127 4.66 -11.99 -7.89
CA ARG A 127 4.26 -13.18 -8.65
C ARG A 127 4.62 -14.49 -7.95
N ALA A 128 5.83 -14.60 -7.42
CA ALA A 128 6.30 -15.81 -6.75
C ALA A 128 5.52 -16.13 -5.47
N VAL A 129 5.10 -15.11 -4.73
CA VAL A 129 4.32 -15.26 -3.49
C VAL A 129 2.80 -15.24 -3.70
N GLN A 130 2.34 -15.15 -4.97
CA GLN A 130 0.93 -14.95 -5.32
C GLN A 130 0.31 -13.75 -4.58
N LEU A 131 1.14 -12.78 -4.17
CA LEU A 131 0.69 -11.43 -3.83
C LEU A 131 0.46 -10.73 -5.16
N GLU A 132 -0.55 -11.17 -5.90
CA GLU A 132 -1.17 -10.22 -6.80
C GLU A 132 -1.77 -9.15 -5.88
N VAL A 133 -1.18 -7.97 -5.89
CA VAL A 133 -1.87 -6.76 -5.44
C VAL A 133 -2.25 -6.04 -6.72
N PRO A 134 -3.36 -6.40 -7.40
CA PRO A 134 -3.82 -5.66 -8.58
C PRO A 134 -4.28 -4.25 -8.20
N ASN A 135 -4.32 -3.96 -6.90
CA ASN A 135 -4.98 -2.79 -6.35
C ASN A 135 -4.05 -1.59 -6.17
N GLU A 136 -2.73 -1.73 -6.35
CA GLU A 136 -1.79 -0.60 -6.27
C GLU A 136 -1.98 0.43 -7.38
N TYR A 137 -2.71 0.08 -8.45
CA TYR A 137 -3.03 1.01 -9.53
C TYR A 137 -4.21 1.93 -9.16
N PHE A 138 -5.06 1.51 -8.23
CA PHE A 138 -6.33 2.16 -7.93
C PHE A 138 -6.27 2.92 -6.60
N LEU A 139 -7.09 3.97 -6.47
CA LEU A 139 -7.22 4.72 -5.23
C LEU A 139 -7.61 3.80 -4.05
N ASN A 140 -7.07 4.10 -2.87
CA ASN A 140 -7.39 3.37 -1.64
C ASN A 140 -8.91 3.34 -1.38
N GLY A 141 -9.43 2.19 -0.97
CA GLY A 141 -10.86 1.98 -0.68
C GLY A 141 -11.71 1.58 -1.89
N MET A 142 -11.20 1.72 -3.13
CA MET A 142 -11.95 1.35 -4.34
C MET A 142 -12.16 -0.16 -4.50
N THR A 143 -11.32 -0.96 -3.86
CA THR A 143 -11.28 -2.41 -4.05
C THR A 143 -12.55 -3.11 -3.56
N GLU A 144 -13.25 -2.51 -2.60
CA GLU A 144 -14.51 -3.02 -2.04
C GLU A 144 -15.68 -2.81 -3.00
N LEU A 145 -15.55 -1.88 -3.96
CA LEU A 145 -16.55 -1.60 -4.98
C LEU A 145 -16.40 -2.49 -6.22
N PHE A 146 -15.27 -3.20 -6.33
CA PHE A 146 -15.00 -4.05 -7.48
C PHE A 146 -15.56 -5.46 -7.27
N PRO A 147 -16.00 -6.14 -8.35
CA PRO A 147 -16.40 -7.54 -8.25
C PRO A 147 -15.22 -8.42 -7.83
N GLU A 148 -15.52 -9.58 -7.25
CA GLU A 148 -14.51 -10.58 -6.92
C GLU A 148 -13.71 -10.97 -8.18
N GLN A 149 -12.39 -11.07 -8.03
CA GLN A 149 -11.48 -11.35 -9.13
C GLN A 149 -11.71 -12.77 -9.65
N LYS A 150 -12.07 -12.88 -10.93
CA LYS A 150 -12.30 -14.16 -11.61
C LYS A 150 -11.74 -14.13 -13.02
N TYR A 151 -10.86 -15.07 -13.32
CA TYR A 151 -10.35 -15.25 -14.68
C TYR A 151 -11.39 -15.92 -15.58
N VAL A 152 -11.65 -15.32 -16.74
CA VAL A 152 -12.57 -15.84 -17.76
C VAL A 152 -11.75 -16.15 -19.04
N PRO A 153 -11.47 -17.43 -19.34
CA PRO A 153 -10.51 -17.82 -20.40
C PRO A 153 -10.81 -17.32 -21.81
N ASN A 154 -12.08 -17.00 -22.12
CA ASN A 154 -12.52 -16.56 -23.44
C ASN A 154 -12.88 -15.05 -23.48
N CYS A 155 -12.55 -14.30 -22.43
CA CYS A 155 -12.77 -12.85 -22.39
C CYS A 155 -11.46 -12.15 -22.77
N THR A 156 -11.48 -11.39 -23.85
CA THR A 156 -10.32 -10.66 -24.37
C THR A 156 -10.28 -9.23 -23.82
N LEU A 157 -9.09 -8.62 -23.82
CA LEU A 157 -8.96 -7.23 -23.38
C LEU A 157 -9.74 -6.23 -24.25
N ASP A 158 -9.92 -6.53 -25.55
CA ASP A 158 -10.67 -5.66 -26.45
C ASP A 158 -12.16 -5.63 -26.11
N GLU A 159 -12.71 -6.77 -25.67
CA GLU A 159 -14.08 -6.88 -25.16
C GLU A 159 -14.28 -6.12 -23.83
N CYS A 160 -13.20 -5.92 -23.06
CA CYS A 160 -13.19 -5.18 -21.80
C CYS A 160 -13.00 -3.65 -21.96
N ARG A 161 -13.09 -3.09 -23.18
CA ARG A 161 -12.77 -1.68 -23.44
C ARG A 161 -13.54 -0.72 -22.55
N LYS A 162 -14.85 -0.91 -22.41
CA LYS A 162 -15.71 -0.05 -21.58
C LYS A 162 -15.32 -0.12 -20.12
N GLU A 163 -15.03 -1.31 -19.61
CA GLU A 163 -14.60 -1.53 -18.23
C GLU A 163 -13.24 -0.91 -17.97
N LEU A 164 -12.31 -1.00 -18.93
CA LEU A 164 -10.99 -0.36 -18.86
C LEU A 164 -11.10 1.17 -18.84
N GLU A 165 -11.99 1.76 -19.64
CA GLU A 165 -12.26 3.21 -19.62
C GLU A 165 -12.77 3.66 -18.24
N VAL A 166 -13.70 2.91 -17.64
CA VAL A 166 -14.24 3.21 -16.31
C VAL A 166 -13.17 3.01 -15.23
N LEU A 167 -12.46 1.88 -15.24
CA LEU A 167 -11.39 1.58 -14.28
C LEU A 167 -10.27 2.62 -14.35
N GLY A 168 -9.97 3.13 -15.54
CA GLY A 168 -8.97 4.18 -15.77
C GLY A 168 -9.21 5.44 -14.92
N LEU A 169 -10.48 5.81 -14.70
CA LEU A 169 -10.87 6.98 -13.90
C LEU A 169 -10.46 6.86 -12.43
N PHE A 170 -10.38 5.64 -11.91
CA PHE A 170 -10.07 5.35 -10.50
C PHE A 170 -8.59 5.07 -10.26
N THR A 171 -7.75 5.24 -11.28
CA THR A 171 -6.31 5.03 -11.15
C THR A 171 -5.62 6.19 -10.45
N HIS A 172 -4.55 5.90 -9.70
CA HIS A 172 -3.70 6.93 -9.11
C HIS A 172 -3.14 7.90 -10.15
N MET A 173 -2.82 7.41 -11.35
CA MET A 173 -2.29 8.22 -12.44
C MET A 173 -3.32 9.28 -12.87
N TYR A 174 -4.56 8.87 -13.13
CA TYR A 174 -5.60 9.77 -13.61
C TYR A 174 -6.02 10.78 -12.54
N ALA A 175 -6.16 10.33 -11.28
CA ALA A 175 -6.41 11.22 -10.16
C ALA A 175 -5.30 12.28 -10.01
N ASN A 176 -4.04 11.89 -10.14
CA ASN A 176 -2.92 12.84 -10.12
C ASN A 176 -2.98 13.85 -11.28
N LEU A 177 -3.32 13.40 -12.49
CA LEU A 177 -3.46 14.26 -13.66
C LEU A 177 -4.51 15.35 -13.43
N ILE A 178 -5.69 14.95 -12.94
CA ILE A 178 -6.79 15.89 -12.66
C ILE A 178 -6.41 16.82 -11.50
N LEU A 179 -5.99 16.25 -10.36
CA LEU A 179 -5.78 17.05 -9.16
C LEU A 179 -4.59 17.98 -9.31
N LYS A 180 -3.45 17.55 -9.85
CA LYS A 180 -2.26 18.40 -9.99
C LYS A 180 -2.32 19.31 -11.21
N GLY A 181 -2.86 18.82 -12.33
CA GLY A 181 -2.87 19.55 -13.60
C GLY A 181 -4.12 20.41 -13.82
N GLY A 182 -5.27 19.99 -13.29
CA GLY A 182 -6.56 20.62 -13.53
C GLY A 182 -7.09 21.49 -12.38
N CYS A 183 -6.55 21.36 -11.16
CA CYS A 183 -7.05 22.08 -9.99
C CYS A 183 -6.05 23.11 -9.45
N ASN A 184 -6.58 24.20 -8.89
CA ASN A 184 -5.77 25.13 -8.10
C ASN A 184 -5.43 24.50 -6.74
N GLN A 185 -4.14 24.27 -6.49
CA GLN A 185 -3.67 23.54 -5.30
C GLN A 185 -4.00 24.27 -3.99
N ILE A 186 -4.00 25.61 -3.99
CA ILE A 186 -4.33 26.40 -2.79
C ILE A 186 -5.81 26.21 -2.44
N LYS A 187 -6.70 26.26 -3.43
CA LYS A 187 -8.14 26.04 -3.21
C LYS A 187 -8.44 24.60 -2.77
N LEU A 188 -7.76 23.63 -3.37
CA LEU A 188 -7.89 22.22 -2.97
C LEU A 188 -7.44 22.03 -1.51
N ALA A 189 -6.30 22.60 -1.13
CA ALA A 189 -5.82 22.56 0.25
C ALA A 189 -6.81 23.25 1.23
N HIS A 190 -7.44 24.35 0.82
CA HIS A 190 -8.46 25.02 1.62
C HIS A 190 -9.69 24.13 1.86
N ILE A 191 -10.24 23.51 0.81
CA ILE A 191 -11.35 22.55 0.95
C ILE A 191 -10.97 21.40 1.89
N LEU A 192 -9.79 20.82 1.70
CA LEU A 192 -9.28 19.77 2.57
C LEU A 192 -9.09 20.24 4.01
N SER A 193 -8.74 21.51 4.24
CA SER A 193 -8.63 22.07 5.58
C SER A 193 -9.98 22.19 6.28
N ILE A 194 -11.04 22.55 5.55
CA ILE A 194 -12.40 22.59 6.10
C ILE A 194 -12.85 21.17 6.49
N LEU A 195 -12.57 20.17 5.65
CA LEU A 195 -12.96 18.78 5.93
C LEU A 195 -12.20 18.14 7.10
N ASN A 196 -10.91 18.47 7.27
CA ASN A 196 -10.02 17.81 8.23
C ASN A 196 -9.79 18.59 9.52
N SER A 197 -10.29 19.82 9.63
CA SER A 197 -10.11 20.64 10.83
C SER A 197 -11.35 21.45 11.13
N ASP A 198 -11.53 21.82 12.39
CA ASP A 198 -12.60 22.74 12.84
C ASP A 198 -12.37 24.20 12.37
N LYS A 199 -11.57 24.43 11.32
CA LYS A 199 -11.20 25.77 10.82
C LYS A 199 -12.06 26.28 9.67
N GLY A 200 -13.15 25.59 9.34
CA GLY A 200 -14.22 26.14 8.50
C GLY A 200 -15.33 26.75 9.37
N ASN A 201 -16.19 27.58 8.78
CA ASN A 201 -17.47 27.88 9.43
C ASN A 201 -18.39 26.64 9.32
N ASP A 202 -19.38 26.54 10.22
CA ASP A 202 -20.26 25.37 10.29
C ASP A 202 -21.08 25.16 9.00
N GLN A 203 -21.36 26.24 8.26
CA GLN A 203 -22.13 26.19 7.02
C GLN A 203 -21.33 25.57 5.87
N ASP A 204 -20.07 25.98 5.68
CA ASP A 204 -19.16 25.44 4.67
C ASP A 204 -18.87 23.96 4.94
N TRP A 205 -18.65 23.61 6.21
CA TRP A 205 -18.47 22.21 6.60
C TRP A 205 -19.74 21.39 6.34
N GLY A 206 -20.91 21.91 6.72
CA GLY A 206 -22.21 21.27 6.47
C GLY A 206 -22.48 21.04 4.99
N ALA A 207 -22.24 22.05 4.15
CA ALA A 207 -22.41 21.96 2.70
C ALA A 207 -21.51 20.88 2.09
N LEU A 208 -20.21 20.89 2.43
CA LEU A 208 -19.26 19.91 1.92
C LEU A 208 -19.61 18.49 2.38
N LYS A 209 -20.04 18.32 3.64
CA LYS A 209 -20.47 17.02 4.15
C LYS A 209 -21.65 16.47 3.34
N LEU A 210 -22.72 17.25 3.19
CA LEU A 210 -23.90 16.85 2.41
C LEU A 210 -23.52 16.51 0.96
N PHE A 211 -22.58 17.26 0.37
CA PHE A 211 -22.08 16.99 -0.97
C PHE A 211 -21.34 15.66 -1.08
N PHE A 212 -20.39 15.37 -0.19
CA PHE A 212 -19.62 14.12 -0.23
C PHE A 212 -20.43 12.89 0.23
N ASP A 213 -21.44 13.07 1.08
CA ASP A 213 -22.39 12.01 1.45
C ASP A 213 -23.40 11.72 0.34
N GLY A 214 -23.47 12.58 -0.69
CA GLY A 214 -24.30 12.37 -1.88
C GLY A 214 -25.73 12.89 -1.75
N GLU A 215 -26.03 13.74 -0.78
CA GLU A 215 -27.38 14.29 -0.58
C GLU A 215 -27.86 15.15 -1.76
N PHE A 216 -26.93 15.73 -2.52
CA PHE A 216 -27.25 16.47 -3.75
C PHE A 216 -27.29 15.60 -5.02
N SER A 217 -26.98 14.30 -4.92
CA SER A 217 -26.76 13.40 -6.07
C SER A 217 -28.02 12.94 -6.77
N ILE A 218 -29.18 13.04 -6.12
CA ILE A 218 -30.48 12.64 -6.67
C ILE A 218 -31.42 13.85 -6.68
N SER A 219 -32.08 14.09 -7.81
CA SER A 219 -33.10 15.15 -7.95
C SER A 219 -34.37 14.81 -7.18
N ASP A 220 -35.28 15.79 -7.05
CA ASP A 220 -36.60 15.56 -6.44
C ASP A 220 -37.46 14.57 -7.24
N SER A 221 -37.12 14.34 -8.52
CA SER A 221 -37.72 13.32 -9.39
C SER A 221 -37.09 11.93 -9.26
N GLY A 222 -36.04 11.77 -8.44
CA GLY A 222 -35.33 10.50 -8.27
C GLY A 222 -34.24 10.23 -9.33
N GLU A 223 -33.89 11.22 -10.15
CA GLU A 223 -32.90 11.05 -11.23
C GLU A 223 -31.48 11.44 -10.76
N PRO A 224 -30.42 10.75 -11.23
CA PRO A 224 -29.05 11.13 -10.93
C PRO A 224 -28.70 12.51 -11.47
N VAL A 225 -28.06 13.34 -10.64
CA VAL A 225 -27.61 14.69 -10.98
C VAL A 225 -26.13 14.65 -11.36
N SER A 226 -25.74 15.39 -12.40
CA SER A 226 -24.32 15.53 -12.79
C SER A 226 -23.50 16.18 -11.67
N ILE A 227 -22.19 15.92 -11.61
CA ILE A 227 -21.31 16.54 -10.60
C ILE A 227 -21.41 18.07 -10.61
N GLN A 228 -21.50 18.69 -11.80
CA GLN A 228 -21.69 20.14 -11.90
C GLN A 228 -23.01 20.57 -11.25
N GLY A 229 -24.12 19.88 -11.56
CA GLY A 229 -25.42 20.18 -10.95
C GLY A 229 -25.44 19.95 -9.44
N GLN A 230 -24.72 18.96 -8.93
CA GLN A 230 -24.56 18.72 -7.49
C GLN A 230 -23.84 19.89 -6.81
N VAL A 231 -22.79 20.44 -7.43
CA VAL A 231 -22.07 21.62 -6.92
C VAL A 231 -22.97 22.85 -6.93
N GLU A 232 -23.76 23.07 -8.00
CA GLU A 232 -24.72 24.18 -8.07
C GLU A 232 -25.78 24.08 -6.96
N ARG A 233 -26.33 22.89 -6.70
CA ARG A 233 -27.27 22.65 -5.60
C ARG A 233 -26.65 22.87 -4.23
N MET A 234 -25.39 22.47 -4.02
CA MET A 234 -24.67 22.72 -2.78
C MET A 234 -24.53 24.22 -2.50
N PHE A 235 -24.19 25.02 -3.51
CA PHE A 235 -24.08 26.48 -3.34
C PHE A 235 -25.44 27.15 -3.13
N GLN A 236 -26.50 26.69 -3.81
CA GLN A 236 -27.86 27.17 -3.53
C GLN A 236 -28.26 26.89 -2.08
N TRP A 237 -27.98 25.67 -1.58
CA TRP A 237 -28.26 25.32 -0.19
C TRP A 237 -27.51 26.23 0.79
N LEU A 238 -26.24 26.55 0.50
CA LEU A 238 -25.41 27.45 1.30
C LEU A 238 -26.01 28.87 1.34
N ASP A 239 -26.46 29.39 0.18
CA ASP A 239 -27.10 30.69 0.06
C ASP A 239 -28.41 30.77 0.86
N ASP A 240 -29.18 29.68 0.89
CA ASP A 240 -30.43 29.57 1.66
C ASP A 240 -30.18 29.56 3.18
N GLN A 241 -28.97 29.19 3.63
CA GLN A 241 -28.59 29.27 5.05
C GLN A 241 -28.23 30.70 5.49
N ASN A 242 -28.10 31.66 4.56
CA ASN A 242 -27.76 33.03 4.90
C ASN A 242 -29.00 33.78 5.42
N PRO A 243 -29.01 34.22 6.69
CA PRO A 243 -30.17 34.89 7.30
C PRO A 243 -30.48 36.26 6.68
N TYR A 244 -29.62 36.79 5.81
CA TYR A 244 -29.80 38.06 5.11
C TYR A 244 -30.33 37.93 3.68
N ASN A 245 -30.57 36.71 3.19
CA ASN A 245 -31.09 36.44 1.83
C ASN A 245 -32.63 36.28 1.78
N ASN A 246 -33.35 36.53 2.88
CA ASN A 246 -34.82 36.57 2.95
C ASN A 246 -35.32 37.95 3.44
#